data_AF-A0A497JGA9-F1
#
_entry.id   AF-A0A497JGA9-F1
#
_cell.length_a   1.000
_cell.length_b   1.000
_cell.length_c   1.000
_cell.angle_alpha   90.00
_cell.angle_beta   90.00
_cell.angle_gamma   90.00
#
_symmetry.space_group_name_H-M   'P 1'
#
loop_
_entity.id
_entity.type
_entity.pdbx_description
1 polymer ?
#
loop_
_entity_poly.entity_id
_entity_poly.type
_entity_poly.pdbx_seq_one_letter_code
_entity_poly.pdbx_strand_id
1 'polypeptide(L)'
;MKKVNYVLPHYANFFASILLISIILLFSRIHIAKLCSNEIIALSILGIILGSVFGIFEKSIVRISLLSCLIQTAYFLTDFGVALAANKPLAFATIHFINFSIAGLLFAALMARFNCVIETDNPRMLQGLYNISSILTFAFIVVCFSQGGLPGLNIFVGEYLIYAALFNLSPIALAVTVFASLLAFVFYFRLVFLIFAGRKRKKIKISNLFNSIVLGLALIVILLGVFPWILLSIAAG
;
A
#
# COMPACT_ATOMS: atom_id res chain seq x y z
N MET A 1 -2.38 34.06 -6.87
CA MET A 1 -2.61 32.62 -6.67
C MET A 1 -1.68 32.12 -5.57
N LYS A 2 -2.22 31.72 -4.40
CA LYS A 2 -1.40 31.16 -3.31
C LYS A 2 -0.84 29.81 -3.79
N LYS A 3 0.49 29.65 -3.79
CA LYS A 3 1.15 28.35 -3.92
C LYS A 3 0.70 27.50 -2.74
N VAL A 4 -0.35 26.70 -2.90
CA VAL A 4 -0.73 25.70 -1.91
C VAL A 4 0.46 24.74 -1.83
N ASN A 5 1.00 24.56 -0.62
CA ASN A 5 2.21 23.79 -0.43
C ASN A 5 1.85 22.30 -0.47
N TYR A 6 1.66 21.75 -1.67
CA TYR A 6 1.15 20.40 -1.92
C TYR A 6 2.05 19.27 -1.41
N VAL A 7 3.24 19.60 -0.92
CA VAL A 7 4.18 18.69 -0.24
C VAL A 7 3.73 18.39 1.19
N LEU A 8 3.18 19.38 1.92
CA LEU A 8 2.75 19.24 3.30
C LEU A 8 1.60 18.22 3.48
N PRO A 9 0.58 18.15 2.60
CA PRO A 9 -0.46 17.12 2.65
C PRO A 9 0.07 15.70 2.52
N HIS A 10 1.15 15.44 1.78
CA HIS A 10 1.68 14.07 1.65
C HIS A 10 2.38 13.58 2.92
N TYR A 11 3.17 14.46 3.56
CA TYR A 11 3.72 14.18 4.88
C TYR A 11 2.63 14.16 5.94
N ALA A 12 1.65 15.06 5.87
CA ALA A 12 0.49 15.06 6.73
C ALA A 12 -0.41 13.84 6.49
N ASN A 13 -0.39 13.21 5.32
CA ASN A 13 -1.11 11.98 5.02
C ASN A 13 -0.41 10.75 5.56
N PHE A 14 0.92 10.70 5.46
CA PHE A 14 1.74 9.70 6.16
C PHE A 14 1.60 9.85 7.68
N PHE A 15 1.60 11.07 8.17
CA PHE A 15 1.33 11.38 9.57
C PHE A 15 -0.13 11.14 9.94
N ALA A 16 -1.10 11.39 9.06
CA ALA A 16 -2.53 11.21 9.31
C ALA A 16 -2.95 9.75 9.21
N SER A 17 -2.24 8.91 8.45
CA SER A 17 -2.44 7.48 8.48
C SER A 17 -1.74 6.84 9.67
N ILE A 18 -0.54 7.31 10.06
CA ILE A 18 0.04 6.99 11.37
C ILE A 18 -0.88 7.50 12.48
N LEU A 19 -1.51 8.67 12.34
CA LEU A 19 -2.48 9.24 13.29
C LEU A 19 -3.79 8.47 13.26
N LEU A 20 -4.26 7.99 12.11
CA LEU A 20 -5.47 7.17 11.99
C LEU A 20 -5.23 5.80 12.59
N ILE A 21 -4.08 5.18 12.32
CA ILE A 21 -3.58 3.98 13.00
C ILE A 21 -3.45 4.26 14.49
N SER A 22 -2.86 5.39 14.89
CA SER A 22 -2.68 5.78 16.30
C SER A 22 -4.00 6.11 16.98
N ILE A 23 -4.99 6.68 16.28
CA ILE A 23 -6.34 6.99 16.76
C ILE A 23 -7.15 5.70 16.86
N ILE A 24 -7.03 4.79 15.89
CA ILE A 24 -7.57 3.42 15.97
C ILE A 24 -6.93 2.70 17.15
N LEU A 25 -5.62 2.82 17.37
CA LEU A 25 -4.84 2.25 18.48
C LEU A 25 -5.03 2.98 19.84
N LEU A 26 -5.46 4.25 19.85
CA LEU A 26 -5.81 5.04 21.04
C LEU A 26 -7.28 4.85 21.45
N PHE A 27 -8.23 4.83 20.50
CA PHE A 27 -9.63 4.41 20.73
C PHE A 27 -9.70 2.94 21.15
N SER A 28 -8.83 2.13 20.57
CA SER A 28 -8.48 0.76 20.95
C SER A 28 -8.23 0.57 22.45
N ARG A 29 -7.53 1.51 23.10
CA ARG A 29 -7.25 1.42 24.53
C ARG A 29 -8.50 1.49 25.41
N ILE A 30 -9.63 1.98 24.88
CA ILE A 30 -10.89 2.18 25.60
C ILE A 30 -11.94 1.11 25.22
N HIS A 31 -11.87 0.47 24.04
CA HIS A 31 -12.85 -0.54 23.58
C HIS A 31 -12.29 -1.86 22.99
N ILE A 32 -11.02 -1.96 22.54
CA ILE A 32 -10.46 -3.21 21.94
C ILE A 32 -10.24 -4.33 22.96
N ALA A 33 -10.23 -4.03 24.26
CA ALA A 33 -10.29 -5.08 25.28
C ALA A 33 -11.55 -5.97 25.18
N LYS A 34 -12.53 -5.62 24.32
CA LYS A 34 -13.77 -6.39 24.08
C LYS A 34 -14.01 -6.87 22.64
N LEU A 35 -13.23 -6.43 21.64
CA LEU A 35 -13.46 -6.87 20.26
C LEU A 35 -12.91 -8.29 20.04
N CYS A 36 -13.73 -9.18 19.50
CA CYS A 36 -13.30 -10.53 19.16
C CYS A 36 -12.47 -10.53 17.86
N SER A 37 -11.59 -11.52 17.70
CA SER A 37 -10.74 -11.67 16.49
C SER A 37 -11.55 -11.64 15.19
N ASN A 38 -12.72 -12.26 15.16
CA ASN A 38 -13.62 -12.29 14.01
C ASN A 38 -14.13 -10.90 13.60
N GLU A 39 -14.39 -10.01 14.56
CA GLU A 39 -14.87 -8.66 14.29
C GLU A 39 -13.76 -7.80 13.67
N ILE A 40 -12.53 -7.96 14.17
CA ILE A 40 -11.33 -7.31 13.60
C ILE A 40 -11.17 -7.74 12.14
N ILE A 41 -11.23 -9.04 11.86
CA ILE A 41 -11.12 -9.59 10.50
C ILE A 41 -12.23 -9.00 9.60
N ALA A 42 -13.49 -9.03 10.05
CA ALA A 42 -14.62 -8.56 9.25
C ALA A 42 -14.55 -7.06 8.92
N LEU A 43 -14.28 -6.21 9.92
CA LEU A 43 -14.16 -4.76 9.72
C LEU A 43 -12.95 -4.40 8.84
N SER A 44 -11.85 -5.15 8.99
CA SER A 44 -10.64 -4.92 8.21
C SER A 44 -10.85 -5.29 6.73
N ILE A 45 -11.45 -6.44 6.45
CA ILE A 45 -11.81 -6.83 5.06
C ILE A 45 -12.74 -5.78 4.44
N LEU A 46 -13.73 -5.29 5.19
CA LEU A 46 -14.60 -4.21 4.73
C LEU A 46 -13.82 -2.93 4.43
N GLY A 47 -12.82 -2.59 5.25
CA GLY A 47 -11.89 -1.48 5.00
C GLY A 47 -11.10 -1.62 3.70
N ILE A 48 -10.60 -2.83 3.39
CA ILE A 48 -9.90 -3.13 2.13
C ILE A 48 -10.85 -2.89 0.94
N ILE A 49 -12.07 -3.42 1.00
CA ILE A 49 -13.07 -3.29 -0.08
C ILE A 49 -13.43 -1.82 -0.30
N LEU A 50 -13.85 -1.11 0.76
CA LEU A 50 -14.26 0.29 0.64
C LEU A 50 -13.10 1.18 0.20
N GLY A 51 -11.91 0.98 0.77
CA GLY A 51 -10.71 1.70 0.37
C GLY A 51 -10.38 1.51 -1.10
N SER A 52 -10.47 0.28 -1.59
CA SER A 52 -10.21 -0.05 -3.00
C SER A 52 -11.25 0.54 -3.94
N VAL A 53 -12.55 0.39 -3.63
CA VAL A 53 -13.65 0.95 -4.44
C VAL A 53 -13.57 2.47 -4.51
N PHE A 54 -13.39 3.15 -3.37
CA PHE A 54 -13.22 4.60 -3.37
C PHE A 54 -11.94 5.02 -4.11
N GLY A 55 -10.85 4.25 -3.98
CA GLY A 55 -9.60 4.47 -4.70
C GLY A 55 -9.78 4.43 -6.23
N ILE A 56 -10.57 3.48 -6.74
CA ILE A 56 -10.84 3.33 -8.18
C ILE A 56 -11.49 4.58 -8.78
N PHE A 57 -12.34 5.28 -8.02
CA PHE A 57 -13.05 6.47 -8.50
C PHE A 57 -12.45 7.80 -8.01
N GLU A 58 -11.41 7.75 -7.18
CA GLU A 58 -10.84 8.94 -6.55
C GLU A 58 -10.25 9.92 -7.60
N LYS A 59 -10.46 11.21 -7.34
CA LYS A 59 -10.11 12.35 -8.23
C LYS A 59 -9.06 13.27 -7.61
N SER A 60 -8.50 12.91 -6.46
CA SER A 60 -7.42 13.62 -5.77
C SER A 60 -6.20 12.71 -5.61
N ILE A 61 -5.03 13.19 -6.00
CA ILE A 61 -3.73 12.49 -5.83
C ILE A 61 -3.45 12.30 -4.33
N VAL A 62 -3.75 13.34 -3.54
CA VAL A 62 -3.58 13.32 -2.08
C VAL A 62 -4.46 12.23 -1.45
N ARG A 63 -5.73 12.14 -1.85
CA ARG A 63 -6.65 11.09 -1.33
C ARG A 63 -6.30 9.69 -1.82
N ILE A 64 -5.78 9.53 -3.03
CA ILE A 64 -5.26 8.23 -3.52
C ILE A 64 -4.16 7.71 -2.59
N SER A 65 -3.24 8.58 -2.14
CA SER A 65 -2.19 8.18 -1.19
C SER A 65 -2.76 7.77 0.17
N LEU A 66 -3.79 8.45 0.67
CA LEU A 66 -4.47 8.09 1.92
C LEU A 66 -5.18 6.75 1.81
N LEU A 67 -5.94 6.54 0.74
CA LEU A 67 -6.70 5.31 0.51
C LEU A 67 -5.76 4.11 0.34
N SER A 68 -4.64 4.28 -0.37
CA SER A 68 -3.58 3.26 -0.44
C SER A 68 -3.09 2.86 0.95
N CYS A 69 -2.84 3.83 1.82
CA CYS A 69 -2.37 3.55 3.17
C CYS A 69 -3.44 2.85 4.03
N LEU A 70 -4.70 3.27 3.91
CA LEU A 70 -5.84 2.65 4.58
C LEU A 70 -6.00 1.18 4.18
N ILE A 71 -5.89 0.86 2.88
CA ILE A 71 -5.99 -0.51 2.36
C ILE A 71 -4.92 -1.41 3.00
N GLN A 72 -3.66 -0.98 2.98
CA GLN A 72 -2.56 -1.80 3.53
C GLN A 72 -2.62 -1.90 5.07
N THR A 73 -3.08 -0.84 5.73
CA THR A 73 -3.35 -0.89 7.18
C THR A 73 -4.44 -1.91 7.51
N ALA A 74 -5.49 -1.96 6.69
CA ALA A 74 -6.57 -2.92 6.86
C ALA A 74 -6.09 -4.36 6.58
N TYR A 75 -5.18 -4.59 5.64
CA TYR A 75 -4.50 -5.88 5.51
C TYR A 75 -3.71 -6.26 6.76
N PHE A 76 -2.92 -5.34 7.31
CA PHE A 76 -2.21 -5.56 8.57
C PHE A 76 -3.17 -5.92 9.73
N LEU A 77 -4.30 -5.23 9.86
CA LEU A 77 -5.31 -5.54 10.88
C LEU A 77 -5.98 -6.90 10.63
N THR A 78 -6.18 -7.28 9.37
CA THR A 78 -6.67 -8.61 9.00
C THR A 78 -5.67 -9.69 9.42
N ASP A 79 -4.38 -9.47 9.16
CA ASP A 79 -3.28 -10.36 9.54
C ASP A 79 -3.21 -10.54 11.07
N PHE A 80 -3.30 -9.43 11.81
CA PHE A 80 -3.37 -9.45 13.27
C PHE A 80 -4.60 -10.21 13.80
N GLY A 81 -5.79 -9.97 13.25
CA GLY A 81 -7.01 -10.66 13.65
C GLY A 81 -6.95 -12.16 13.36
N VAL A 82 -6.39 -12.54 12.22
CA VAL A 82 -6.19 -13.95 11.82
C VAL A 82 -5.16 -14.63 12.72
N ALA A 83 -4.06 -13.96 13.08
CA ALA A 83 -3.07 -14.50 13.99
C ALA A 83 -3.68 -14.82 15.37
N LEU A 84 -4.53 -13.93 15.90
CA LEU A 84 -5.28 -14.16 17.14
C LEU A 84 -6.27 -15.34 17.00
N ALA A 85 -7.06 -15.39 15.92
CA ALA A 85 -8.04 -16.45 15.71
C ALA A 85 -7.40 -17.83 15.53
N ALA A 86 -6.25 -17.91 14.87
CA ALA A 86 -5.53 -19.15 14.60
C ALA A 86 -4.48 -19.52 15.68
N ASN A 87 -4.41 -18.78 16.80
CA ASN A 87 -3.37 -18.93 17.83
C ASN A 87 -1.94 -18.96 17.25
N LYS A 88 -1.69 -18.16 16.22
CA LYS A 88 -0.35 -17.98 15.64
C LYS A 88 0.42 -16.92 16.43
N PRO A 89 1.77 -16.99 16.46
CA PRO A 89 2.58 -15.92 17.05
C PRO A 89 2.26 -14.57 16.41
N LEU A 90 2.17 -13.50 17.20
CA LEU A 90 1.95 -12.14 16.70
C LEU A 90 3.05 -11.69 15.72
N ALA A 91 4.24 -12.29 15.80
CA ALA A 91 5.32 -12.11 14.83
C ALA A 91 4.87 -12.38 13.39
N PHE A 92 3.85 -13.23 13.18
CA PHE A 92 3.23 -13.49 11.88
C PHE A 92 2.71 -12.19 11.22
N ALA A 93 2.08 -11.31 12.00
CA ALA A 93 1.52 -10.04 11.51
C ALA A 93 2.59 -8.98 11.17
N THR A 94 3.84 -9.18 11.60
CA THR A 94 4.93 -8.22 11.36
C THR A 94 5.43 -8.26 9.92
N ILE A 95 5.25 -9.38 9.22
CA ILE A 95 5.72 -9.55 7.84
C ILE A 95 4.99 -8.59 6.91
N HIS A 96 3.66 -8.57 6.97
CA HIS A 96 2.88 -7.65 6.14
C HIS A 96 3.22 -6.19 6.48
N PHE A 97 3.38 -5.86 7.76
CA PHE A 97 3.75 -4.50 8.20
C PHE A 97 5.10 -4.04 7.67
N ILE A 98 6.13 -4.89 7.71
CA ILE A 98 7.47 -4.57 7.18
C ILE A 98 7.40 -4.39 5.66
N ASN A 99 6.72 -5.31 4.97
CA ASN A 99 6.55 -5.24 3.52
C ASN A 99 5.82 -3.97 3.09
N PHE A 100 4.73 -3.64 3.79
CA PHE A 100 4.00 -2.40 3.62
C PHE A 100 4.87 -1.18 3.90
N SER A 101 5.70 -1.18 4.96
CA SER A 101 6.56 -0.03 5.29
C SER A 101 7.54 0.29 4.16
N ILE A 102 8.16 -0.73 3.57
CA ILE A 102 9.14 -0.57 2.48
C ILE A 102 8.44 -0.12 1.19
N ALA A 103 7.39 -0.84 0.76
CA ALA A 103 6.66 -0.51 -0.46
C ALA A 103 5.90 0.83 -0.33
N GLY A 104 5.35 1.10 0.85
CA GLY A 104 4.66 2.35 1.18
C GLY A 104 5.59 3.56 1.15
N LEU A 105 6.83 3.43 1.65
CA LEU A 105 7.85 4.47 1.54
C LEU A 105 8.19 4.78 0.08
N LEU A 106 8.37 3.73 -0.74
CA LEU A 106 8.62 3.86 -2.17
C LEU A 106 7.46 4.58 -2.88
N PHE A 107 6.22 4.17 -2.61
CA PHE A 107 5.02 4.77 -3.18
C PHE A 107 4.89 6.24 -2.77
N ALA A 108 5.07 6.55 -1.48
CA ALA A 108 5.00 7.91 -0.96
C ALA A 108 6.07 8.81 -1.57
N ALA A 109 7.32 8.34 -1.68
CA ALA A 109 8.41 9.09 -2.28
C ALA A 109 8.14 9.42 -3.76
N LEU A 110 7.61 8.46 -4.53
CA LEU A 110 7.26 8.66 -5.93
C LEU A 110 6.06 9.62 -6.09
N MET A 111 5.01 9.44 -5.29
CA MET A 111 3.84 10.31 -5.32
C MET A 111 4.19 11.75 -4.94
N ALA A 112 5.02 11.95 -3.91
CA ALA A 112 5.54 13.26 -3.55
C ALA A 112 6.34 13.89 -4.71
N ARG A 113 7.21 13.10 -5.37
CA ARG A 113 8.00 13.60 -6.51
C ARG A 113 7.14 13.95 -7.71
N PHE A 114 6.14 13.13 -8.05
CA PHE A 114 5.21 13.41 -9.14
C PHE A 114 4.34 14.63 -8.84
N ASN A 115 3.94 14.82 -7.60
CA ASN A 115 3.15 15.99 -7.22
C ASN A 115 3.95 17.30 -7.39
N CYS A 116 5.25 17.30 -7.06
CA CYS A 116 6.13 18.45 -7.34
C CYS A 116 6.26 18.78 -8.84
N VAL A 117 5.93 17.85 -9.74
CA VAL A 117 5.96 18.06 -11.20
C VAL A 117 4.59 18.50 -11.73
N ILE A 118 3.52 17.97 -11.14
CA ILE A 118 2.15 18.18 -11.59
C ILE A 118 1.58 19.51 -11.06
N GLU A 119 1.93 19.90 -9.83
CA GLU A 119 1.47 21.12 -9.14
C GLU A 119 -0.06 21.28 -9.06
N THR A 120 -0.82 20.19 -9.19
CA THR A 120 -2.28 20.15 -9.09
C THR A 120 -2.75 18.81 -8.53
N ASP A 121 -3.84 18.84 -7.76
CA ASP A 121 -4.42 17.66 -7.14
C ASP A 121 -5.39 16.92 -8.09
N ASN A 122 -4.88 16.47 -9.23
CA ASN A 122 -5.69 15.74 -10.23
C ASN A 122 -4.94 14.50 -10.75
N PRO A 123 -5.41 13.27 -10.47
CA PRO A 123 -4.79 12.02 -10.90
C PRO A 123 -4.63 11.90 -12.41
N ARG A 124 -5.47 12.57 -13.21
CA ARG A 124 -5.31 12.59 -14.68
C ARG A 124 -3.99 13.24 -15.10
N MET A 125 -3.39 14.05 -14.24
CA MET A 125 -2.11 14.68 -14.52
C MET A 125 -0.93 13.74 -14.34
N LEU A 126 -1.14 12.54 -13.81
CA LEU A 126 -0.15 11.46 -13.88
C LEU A 126 0.14 11.03 -15.34
N GLN A 127 -0.74 11.37 -16.29
CA GLN A 127 -0.55 11.10 -17.71
C GLN A 127 0.76 11.66 -18.27
N GLY A 128 1.43 10.83 -19.06
CA GLY A 128 2.68 11.16 -19.74
C GLY A 128 3.92 11.16 -18.85
N LEU A 129 3.79 10.86 -17.55
CA LEU A 129 4.90 10.80 -16.60
C LEU A 129 5.92 9.72 -16.97
N TYR A 130 5.50 8.69 -17.71
CA TYR A 130 6.39 7.61 -18.18
C TYR A 130 7.61 8.12 -18.97
N ASN A 131 7.50 9.27 -19.63
CA ASN A 131 8.60 9.86 -20.41
C ASN A 131 9.55 10.74 -19.59
N ILE A 132 9.21 11.10 -18.35
CA ILE A 132 10.02 12.03 -17.55
C ILE A 132 11.31 11.36 -17.10
N SER A 133 11.21 10.13 -16.59
CA SER A 133 12.34 9.30 -16.17
C SER A 133 11.95 7.83 -16.22
N SER A 134 12.72 7.02 -16.94
CA SER A 134 12.52 5.58 -17.02
C SER A 134 12.68 4.90 -15.65
N ILE A 135 13.56 5.42 -14.79
CA ILE A 135 13.80 4.87 -13.44
C ILE A 135 12.57 5.08 -12.56
N LEU A 136 12.01 6.29 -12.53
CA LEU A 136 10.80 6.55 -11.74
C LEU A 136 9.61 5.77 -12.26
N THR A 137 9.50 5.64 -13.58
CA THR A 137 8.44 4.86 -14.25
C THR A 137 8.51 3.40 -13.83
N PHE A 138 9.70 2.80 -13.93
CA PHE A 138 9.93 1.43 -13.49
C PHE A 138 9.59 1.25 -12.00
N ALA A 139 10.15 2.09 -11.13
CA ALA A 139 9.90 2.03 -9.69
C ALA A 139 8.42 2.20 -9.34
N PHE A 140 7.70 3.07 -10.08
CA PHE A 140 6.26 3.27 -9.90
C PHE A 140 5.43 2.06 -10.28
N ILE A 141 5.76 1.41 -11.40
CA ILE A 141 5.09 0.16 -11.82
C ILE A 141 5.29 -0.92 -10.77
N VAL A 142 6.54 -1.13 -10.35
CA VAL A 142 6.90 -2.13 -9.33
C VAL A 142 6.12 -1.90 -8.05
N VAL A 143 6.08 -0.66 -7.54
CA VAL A 143 5.41 -0.39 -6.28
C VAL A 143 3.88 -0.47 -6.40
N CYS A 144 3.29 -0.02 -7.51
CA CYS A 144 1.84 -0.16 -7.70
C CYS A 144 1.43 -1.62 -7.78
N PHE A 145 2.17 -2.46 -8.51
CA PHE A 145 1.90 -3.89 -8.53
C PHE A 145 2.18 -4.58 -7.20
N SER A 146 3.18 -4.13 -6.44
CA SER A 146 3.41 -4.63 -5.09
C SER A 146 2.20 -4.31 -4.20
N GLN A 147 1.78 -3.04 -4.15
CA GLN A 147 0.61 -2.62 -3.38
C GLN A 147 -0.70 -3.28 -3.83
N GLY A 148 -0.79 -3.66 -5.09
CA GLY A 148 -1.90 -4.44 -5.63
C GLY A 148 -1.82 -5.94 -5.40
N GLY A 149 -0.84 -6.43 -4.61
CA GLY A 149 -0.74 -7.85 -4.25
C GLY A 149 -0.31 -8.76 -5.41
N LEU A 150 0.48 -8.26 -6.37
CA LEU A 150 0.96 -9.11 -7.47
C LEU A 150 1.94 -10.19 -6.95
N PRO A 151 1.74 -11.48 -7.28
CA PRO A 151 2.68 -12.54 -6.92
C PRO A 151 4.12 -12.25 -7.40
N GLY A 152 5.09 -12.58 -6.55
CA GLY A 152 6.51 -12.29 -6.78
C GLY A 152 6.98 -10.92 -6.28
N LEU A 153 6.08 -10.12 -5.71
CA LEU A 153 6.41 -8.87 -5.01
C LEU A 153 6.13 -8.98 -3.50
N ASN A 154 6.80 -8.15 -2.72
CA ASN A 154 6.88 -8.33 -1.27
C ASN A 154 5.53 -8.31 -0.53
N ILE A 155 4.56 -7.47 -0.90
CA ILE A 155 3.27 -7.40 -0.19
C ILE A 155 2.45 -8.69 -0.35
N PHE A 156 2.52 -9.34 -1.52
CA PHE A 156 1.82 -10.62 -1.74
C PHE A 156 2.24 -11.70 -0.74
N VAL A 157 3.48 -11.65 -0.23
CA VAL A 157 3.95 -12.59 0.80
C VAL A 157 3.09 -12.48 2.06
N GLY A 158 2.78 -11.26 2.50
CA GLY A 158 1.91 -11.04 3.67
C GLY A 158 0.46 -11.43 3.38
N GLU A 159 -0.06 -11.08 2.20
CA GLU A 159 -1.41 -11.48 1.79
C GLU A 159 -1.57 -13.01 1.73
N TYR A 160 -0.58 -13.72 1.19
CA TYR A 160 -0.58 -15.17 1.12
C TYR A 160 -0.66 -15.83 2.50
N LEU A 161 0.03 -15.27 3.48
CA LEU A 161 -0.02 -15.73 4.87
C LEU A 161 -1.42 -15.56 5.47
N ILE A 162 -2.08 -14.43 5.20
CA ILE A 162 -3.49 -14.21 5.55
C ILE A 162 -4.37 -15.26 4.87
N TYR A 163 -4.19 -15.50 3.57
CA TYR A 163 -4.98 -16.48 2.81
C TYR A 163 -4.82 -17.91 3.36
N ALA A 164 -3.58 -18.34 3.63
CA ALA A 164 -3.28 -19.65 4.16
C ALA A 164 -3.93 -19.90 5.53
N ALA A 165 -3.97 -18.87 6.38
CA ALA A 165 -4.62 -18.98 7.67
C ALA A 165 -6.16 -18.91 7.57
N LEU A 166 -6.71 -18.04 6.72
CA LEU A 166 -8.16 -17.98 6.46
C LEU A 166 -8.71 -19.26 5.81
N PHE A 167 -7.90 -19.97 5.02
CA PHE A 167 -8.31 -21.26 4.45
C PHE A 167 -8.75 -22.27 5.52
N ASN A 168 -8.08 -22.26 6.68
CA ASN A 168 -8.42 -23.16 7.79
C ASN A 168 -9.49 -22.56 8.73
N LEU A 169 -9.59 -21.23 8.83
CA LEU A 169 -10.52 -20.55 9.75
C LEU A 169 -11.92 -20.36 9.16
N SER A 170 -12.00 -19.85 7.92
CA SER A 170 -13.26 -19.51 7.26
C SER A 170 -13.06 -19.39 5.74
N PRO A 171 -13.46 -20.40 4.95
CA PRO A 171 -13.40 -20.35 3.49
C PRO A 171 -14.18 -19.17 2.89
N ILE A 172 -15.26 -18.74 3.56
CA ILE A 172 -16.05 -17.57 3.14
C ILE A 172 -15.21 -16.30 3.31
N ALA A 173 -14.58 -16.11 4.47
CA ALA A 173 -13.72 -14.96 4.70
C ALA A 173 -12.53 -14.95 3.71
N LEU A 174 -11.94 -16.10 3.42
CA LEU A 174 -10.92 -16.23 2.38
C LEU A 174 -11.41 -15.72 1.03
N ALA A 175 -12.57 -16.20 0.56
CA ALA A 175 -13.13 -15.80 -0.73
C ALA A 175 -13.38 -14.29 -0.82
N VAL A 176 -13.88 -13.69 0.26
CA VAL A 176 -14.12 -12.24 0.33
C VAL A 176 -12.79 -11.46 0.33
N THR A 177 -11.77 -11.91 1.07
CA THR A 177 -10.46 -11.26 1.08
C THR A 177 -9.77 -11.34 -0.29
N VAL A 178 -9.86 -12.47 -0.99
CA VAL A 178 -9.33 -12.61 -2.37
C VAL A 178 -10.09 -11.70 -3.34
N PHE A 179 -11.40 -11.56 -3.18
CA PHE A 179 -12.16 -10.59 -3.97
C PHE A 179 -11.73 -9.14 -3.67
N ALA A 180 -11.48 -8.82 -2.40
CA ALA A 180 -10.99 -7.52 -1.99
C ALA A 180 -9.60 -7.20 -2.57
N SER A 181 -8.70 -8.19 -2.68
CA SER A 181 -7.39 -8.01 -3.31
C SER A 181 -7.48 -7.78 -4.81
N LEU A 182 -8.44 -8.41 -5.51
CA LEU A 182 -8.71 -8.08 -6.91
C LEU A 182 -9.16 -6.62 -7.08
N LEU A 183 -9.99 -6.09 -6.18
CA LEU A 183 -10.37 -4.67 -6.21
C LEU A 183 -9.17 -3.75 -5.97
N ALA A 184 -8.31 -4.10 -5.01
CA ALA A 184 -7.07 -3.37 -4.75
C ALA A 184 -6.16 -3.38 -5.99
N PHE A 185 -6.00 -4.54 -6.64
CA PHE A 185 -5.24 -4.66 -7.88
C PHE A 185 -5.79 -3.74 -8.98
N VAL A 186 -7.12 -3.70 -9.19
CA VAL A 186 -7.75 -2.80 -10.17
C VAL A 186 -7.47 -1.33 -9.84
N PHE A 187 -7.50 -0.95 -8.57
CA PHE A 187 -7.15 0.40 -8.12
C PHE A 187 -5.70 0.76 -8.48
N TYR A 188 -4.71 -0.07 -8.17
CA TYR A 188 -3.31 0.24 -8.48
C TYR A 188 -3.00 0.10 -9.98
N PHE A 189 -3.65 -0.82 -10.68
CA PHE A 189 -3.55 -0.97 -12.13
C PHE A 189 -4.03 0.31 -12.85
N ARG A 190 -5.11 0.94 -12.37
CA ARG A 190 -5.55 2.25 -12.86
C ARG A 190 -4.44 3.30 -12.77
N LEU A 191 -3.67 3.32 -11.68
CA LEU A 191 -2.56 4.28 -11.53
C LEU A 191 -1.45 4.02 -12.55
N VAL A 192 -1.09 2.75 -12.75
CA VAL A 192 -0.11 2.35 -13.78
C VAL A 192 -0.59 2.76 -15.17
N PHE A 193 -1.85 2.48 -15.50
CA PHE A 193 -2.43 2.88 -16.78
C PHE A 193 -2.39 4.41 -16.98
N LEU A 194 -2.73 5.16 -15.93
CA LEU A 194 -2.70 6.62 -15.97
C LEU A 194 -1.30 7.16 -16.29
N ILE A 195 -0.21 6.57 -15.78
CA ILE A 195 1.12 7.11 -16.06
C ILE A 195 1.54 6.97 -17.52
N PHE A 196 1.07 5.91 -18.18
CA PHE A 196 1.37 5.60 -19.59
C PHE A 196 0.42 6.31 -20.56
N ALA A 197 -0.79 6.63 -20.11
CA ALA A 197 -1.76 7.35 -20.91
C ALA A 197 -1.31 8.80 -21.20
N GLY A 198 -1.84 9.37 -22.28
CA GLY A 198 -1.69 10.79 -22.61
C GLY A 198 -0.39 11.17 -23.32
N ARG A 199 -0.18 12.48 -23.48
CA ARG A 199 0.92 13.06 -24.27
C ARG A 199 2.23 13.04 -23.50
N LYS A 200 3.34 12.92 -24.24
CA LYS A 200 4.69 12.94 -23.65
C LYS A 200 4.95 14.25 -22.91
N ARG A 201 5.45 14.16 -21.68
CA ARG A 201 5.95 15.31 -20.91
C ARG A 201 7.44 15.55 -21.18
N LYS A 202 7.89 16.79 -20.97
CA LYS A 202 9.31 17.13 -21.04
C LYS A 202 10.06 16.37 -19.94
N LYS A 203 11.26 15.88 -20.27
CA LYS A 203 12.17 15.28 -19.28
C LYS A 203 12.54 16.34 -18.24
N ILE A 204 12.64 15.91 -17.00
CA ILE A 204 13.02 16.77 -15.87
C ILE A 204 14.28 16.17 -15.27
N LYS A 205 15.22 17.03 -14.87
CA LYS A 205 16.41 16.59 -14.15
C LYS A 205 16.00 16.07 -12.78
N ILE A 206 16.33 14.81 -12.51
CA ILE A 206 16.15 14.18 -11.20
C ILE A 206 17.54 13.98 -10.62
N SER A 207 17.70 14.25 -9.32
CA SER A 207 19.00 14.05 -8.66
C SER A 207 19.39 12.57 -8.72
N ASN A 208 20.68 12.31 -8.95
CA ASN A 208 21.20 10.95 -9.01
C ASN A 208 20.93 10.19 -7.70
N LEU A 209 21.07 10.88 -6.56
CA LEU A 209 20.76 10.32 -5.24
C LEU A 209 19.31 9.83 -5.14
N PHE A 210 18.34 10.65 -5.58
CA PHE A 210 16.93 10.23 -5.55
C PHE A 210 16.72 9.02 -6.44
N ASN A 211 17.20 9.04 -7.70
CA ASN A 211 17.11 7.91 -8.61
C ASN A 211 17.67 6.61 -8.00
N SER A 212 18.84 6.67 -7.35
CA SER A 212 19.45 5.51 -6.69
C SER A 212 18.60 5.00 -5.52
N ILE A 213 18.00 5.88 -4.73
CA ILE A 213 17.13 5.50 -3.60
C ILE A 213 15.86 4.80 -4.10
N VAL A 214 15.11 5.40 -5.04
CA VAL A 214 13.88 4.78 -5.57
C VAL A 214 14.18 3.47 -6.29
N LEU A 215 15.29 3.39 -7.04
CA LEU A 215 15.70 2.16 -7.69
C LEU A 215 16.08 1.07 -6.67
N GLY A 216 16.87 1.41 -5.65
CA GLY A 216 17.23 0.50 -4.57
C GLY A 216 16.01 -0.05 -3.84
N LEU A 217 15.06 0.82 -3.48
CA LEU A 217 13.80 0.39 -2.86
C LEU A 217 12.97 -0.52 -3.77
N ALA A 218 12.89 -0.22 -5.07
CA ALA A 218 12.17 -1.07 -6.02
C ALA A 218 12.82 -2.46 -6.14
N LEU A 219 14.15 -2.53 -6.14
CA LEU A 219 14.87 -3.81 -6.13
C LEU A 219 14.66 -4.59 -4.84
N ILE A 220 14.62 -3.91 -3.68
CA ILE A 220 14.31 -4.55 -2.38
C ILE A 220 12.88 -5.12 -2.40
N VAL A 221 11.90 -4.38 -2.94
CA VAL A 221 10.52 -4.86 -3.09
C VAL A 221 10.44 -6.14 -3.92
N ILE A 222 11.23 -6.24 -4.99
CA ILE A 222 11.30 -7.46 -5.81
C ILE A 222 12.03 -8.56 -5.05
N LEU A 223 13.19 -8.26 -4.45
CA LEU A 223 14.02 -9.22 -3.71
C LEU A 223 13.22 -9.90 -2.60
N LEU A 224 12.48 -9.13 -1.79
CA LEU A 224 11.68 -9.64 -0.69
C LEU A 224 10.46 -10.44 -1.16
N GLY A 225 9.96 -10.18 -2.36
CA GLY A 225 8.90 -10.97 -2.99
C GLY A 225 9.38 -12.30 -3.54
N VAL A 226 10.55 -12.31 -4.18
CA VAL A 226 11.15 -13.53 -4.77
C VAL A 226 11.78 -14.41 -3.68
N PHE A 227 12.35 -13.81 -2.64
CA PHE A 227 13.05 -14.48 -1.55
C PHE A 227 12.39 -14.20 -0.19
N PRO A 228 11.14 -14.67 0.03
CA PRO A 228 10.37 -14.35 1.23
C PRO A 228 10.98 -14.92 2.52
N TRP A 229 11.84 -15.94 2.42
CA TRP A 229 12.52 -16.55 3.56
C TRP A 229 13.41 -15.57 4.34
N ILE A 230 13.88 -14.49 3.71
CA ILE A 230 14.67 -13.44 4.35
C ILE A 230 13.88 -12.78 5.49
N LEU A 231 12.57 -12.59 5.29
CA LEU A 231 11.67 -12.01 6.31
C LEU A 231 11.06 -13.09 7.20
N LEU A 232 10.72 -14.25 6.64
CA LEU A 232 10.11 -15.34 7.42
C LEU A 232 11.04 -15.85 8.52
N SER A 233 12.35 -15.84 8.30
CA SER A 233 13.33 -16.23 9.33
C SER A 233 13.35 -15.29 10.53
N ILE A 234 13.07 -14.00 10.32
CA ILE A 234 12.99 -12.98 11.37
C ILE A 234 11.71 -13.16 12.19
N ALA A 235 10.62 -13.58 11.56
CA ALA A 235 9.34 -13.82 12.25
C ALA A 235 9.26 -15.17 12.98
N ALA A 236 10.17 -16.10 12.68
CA ALA A 236 10.23 -17.44 13.27
C ALA A 236 11.17 -17.56 14.49
N GLY A 237 11.96 -16.52 14.78
CA GLY A 237 12.78 -16.39 15.99
C GLY A 237 12.06 -15.64 17.09
#